data_AF-A0A2D9HNW3-F1
#
_entry.id   AF-A0A2D9HNW3-F1
#
_cell.length_a   1.000
_cell.length_b   1.000
_cell.length_c   1.000
_cell.angle_alpha   90.00
_cell.angle_beta   90.00
_cell.angle_gamma   90.00
#
_symmetry.space_group_name_H-M   'P 1'
#
loop_
_entity.id
_entity.type
_entity.pdbx_description
1 polymer ?
#
loop_
_entity_poly.entity_id
_entity_poly.type
_entity_poly.pdbx_seq_one_letter_code
_entity_poly.pdbx_strand_id
1 'polypeptide(L)'
;MSHLAQSTCHILMVRPATFRKNEETAGNNHYQQDAQIDDVHQTALDEFDGMVNDLRERGVNVMVVEDDPTTDTPDALFPNNWVSFHADGRVGLYPMFATNRRLERREDILHDLVHVHGFDMDEIMDFTEFEGHDAFLEGTGSMVLDRVHGKAYAALSPRTDRDAFAHWCESMDLEGVIFEANQSVGDARMPIYHTNVMMAVGTGWAAVCLDAIDHPDDRALVLDSLQDDGLTVVDLSEDQINRFAGNMLEVATDQGDKLIVMSSRAYDALTDDQRATLGKFGTLVHNDLHHIETCGGGSARCMMAEVHLPRPAQTNDAHA
;
A
#
# COMPACT_ATOMS: atom_id res chain seq x y z
N MET A 1 -14.10 -23.07 1.69
CA MET A 1 -12.97 -22.20 1.35
C MET A 1 -13.59 -20.88 0.95
N SER A 2 -13.45 -19.83 1.76
CA SER A 2 -13.79 -18.49 1.29
C SER A 2 -12.89 -18.22 0.08
N HIS A 3 -13.46 -17.74 -1.02
CA HIS A 3 -12.63 -17.23 -2.11
C HIS A 3 -11.94 -15.97 -1.59
N LEU A 4 -10.61 -15.95 -1.56
CA LEU A 4 -9.82 -14.77 -1.22
C LEU A 4 -10.15 -13.67 -2.23
N ALA A 5 -10.60 -12.51 -1.73
CA ALA A 5 -10.87 -11.35 -2.55
C ALA A 5 -9.61 -10.48 -2.65
N GLN A 6 -9.30 -9.98 -3.84
CA GLN A 6 -8.18 -9.05 -4.04
C GLN A 6 -8.41 -7.72 -3.32
N SER A 7 -9.64 -7.23 -3.34
CA SER A 7 -10.04 -5.93 -2.80
C SER A 7 -11.05 -6.08 -1.66
N THR A 8 -11.05 -5.13 -0.72
CA THR A 8 -12.05 -4.97 0.34
C THR A 8 -12.72 -3.61 0.21
N CYS A 9 -13.91 -3.46 0.82
CA CYS A 9 -14.55 -2.15 0.97
C CYS A 9 -14.18 -1.46 2.27
N HIS A 10 -13.42 -2.10 3.16
CA HIS A 10 -13.01 -1.53 4.44
C HIS A 10 -11.57 -1.04 4.39
N ILE A 11 -11.38 0.26 4.53
CA ILE A 11 -10.05 0.90 4.44
C ILE A 11 -9.78 1.62 5.76
N LEU A 12 -8.62 1.34 6.36
CA LEU A 12 -8.08 2.12 7.46
C LEU A 12 -7.17 3.21 6.90
N MET A 13 -7.39 4.45 7.33
CA MET A 13 -6.53 5.60 7.04
C MET A 13 -6.20 6.32 8.35
N VAL A 14 -5.00 6.89 8.45
CA VAL A 14 -4.55 7.62 9.63
C VAL A 14 -4.43 9.11 9.27
N ARG A 15 -5.20 9.95 9.95
CA ARG A 15 -5.19 11.39 9.75
C ARG A 15 -3.99 11.98 10.51
N PRO A 16 -3.02 12.61 9.83
CA PRO A 16 -1.77 13.02 10.46
C PRO A 16 -1.98 14.14 11.49
N ALA A 17 -1.29 14.06 12.63
CA ALA A 17 -1.30 15.11 13.65
C ALA A 17 -0.24 16.20 13.37
N THR A 18 0.81 15.79 12.65
CA THR A 18 1.83 16.66 12.06
C THR A 18 2.19 16.11 10.68
N PHE A 19 2.63 16.97 9.75
CA PHE A 19 3.10 16.51 8.45
C PHE A 19 4.26 17.36 7.96
N ARG A 20 5.37 16.69 7.63
CA ARG A 20 6.59 17.28 7.06
C ARG A 20 7.38 16.20 6.32
N LYS A 21 8.39 16.62 5.58
CA LYS A 21 9.42 15.69 5.07
C LYS A 21 10.14 15.03 6.24
N ASN A 22 10.13 13.71 6.27
CA ASN A 22 10.80 12.94 7.32
C ASN A 22 12.31 12.81 7.04
N GLU A 23 13.11 13.30 7.97
CA GLU A 23 14.56 13.34 7.87
C GLU A 23 15.20 11.94 7.92
N GLU A 24 14.57 10.98 8.61
CA GLU A 24 15.05 9.60 8.74
C GLU A 24 14.77 8.74 7.50
N THR A 25 13.83 9.14 6.64
CA THR A 25 13.47 8.43 5.40
C THR A 25 14.02 9.10 4.15
N ALA A 26 14.37 10.38 4.20
CA ALA A 26 14.86 11.15 3.06
C ALA A 26 16.16 10.59 2.43
N GLY A 27 16.96 9.83 3.17
CA GLY A 27 18.20 9.24 2.66
C GLY A 27 17.99 8.13 1.63
N ASN A 28 16.83 7.46 1.66
CA ASN A 28 16.50 6.35 0.76
C ASN A 28 15.10 6.44 0.11
N ASN A 29 14.29 7.46 0.44
CA ASN A 29 13.09 7.81 -0.31
C ASN A 29 13.39 8.97 -1.30
N HIS A 30 13.78 8.62 -2.52
CA HIS A 30 14.09 9.59 -3.57
C HIS A 30 12.86 10.32 -4.16
N TYR A 31 11.64 9.96 -3.74
CA TYR A 31 10.42 10.64 -4.15
C TYR A 31 10.11 11.88 -3.31
N GLN A 32 10.71 12.01 -2.12
CA GLN A 32 10.56 13.19 -1.26
C GLN A 32 11.33 14.39 -1.81
N GLN A 33 10.67 15.54 -1.85
CA GLN A 33 11.23 16.83 -2.24
C GLN A 33 10.91 17.89 -1.18
N ASP A 34 11.67 18.98 -1.15
CA ASP A 34 11.40 20.09 -0.24
C ASP A 34 10.24 20.94 -0.77
N ALA A 35 9.14 21.06 -0.01
CA ALA A 35 8.06 21.97 -0.34
C ALA A 35 8.36 23.39 0.15
N GLN A 36 8.17 24.39 -0.71
CA GLN A 36 8.32 25.82 -0.38
C GLN A 36 6.97 26.42 0.02
N ILE A 37 6.39 26.00 1.15
CA ILE A 37 5.06 26.50 1.60
C ILE A 37 5.04 26.72 3.11
N ASP A 38 4.39 27.81 3.53
CA ASP A 38 4.29 28.24 4.93
C ASP A 38 3.37 27.34 5.80
N ASP A 39 2.47 26.54 5.21
CA ASP A 39 1.54 25.63 5.90
C ASP A 39 1.32 24.29 5.14
N VAL A 40 2.41 23.52 5.02
CA VAL A 40 2.41 22.16 4.44
C VAL A 40 1.43 21.22 5.16
N HIS A 41 1.23 21.41 6.46
CA HIS A 41 0.39 20.55 7.28
C HIS A 41 -1.10 20.72 6.97
N GLN A 42 -1.63 21.95 6.99
CA GLN A 42 -3.05 22.17 6.68
C GLN A 42 -3.40 21.72 5.27
N THR A 43 -2.50 21.93 4.31
CA THR A 43 -2.72 21.52 2.93
C THR A 43 -2.78 19.98 2.81
N ALA A 44 -1.90 19.26 3.51
CA ALA A 44 -1.95 17.79 3.53
C ALA A 44 -3.21 17.26 4.22
N LEU A 45 -3.71 17.95 5.25
CA LEU A 45 -5.01 17.62 5.85
C LEU A 45 -6.16 17.79 4.87
N ASP A 46 -6.18 18.87 4.09
CA ASP A 46 -7.22 19.11 3.09
C ASP A 46 -7.18 18.05 1.96
N GLU A 47 -5.98 17.65 1.51
CA GLU A 47 -5.80 16.55 0.55
C GLU A 47 -6.28 15.20 1.12
N PHE A 48 -5.90 14.89 2.37
CA PHE A 48 -6.31 13.68 3.08
C PHE A 48 -7.84 13.63 3.24
N ASP A 49 -8.44 14.68 3.81
CA ASP A 49 -9.87 14.76 4.08
C ASP A 49 -10.67 14.74 2.76
N GLY A 50 -10.14 15.35 1.69
CA GLY A 50 -10.69 15.28 0.34
C GLY A 50 -10.78 13.85 -0.21
N MET A 51 -9.71 13.07 -0.10
CA MET A 51 -9.67 11.67 -0.52
C MET A 51 -10.61 10.80 0.33
N VAL A 52 -10.62 10.98 1.66
CA VAL A 52 -11.54 10.26 2.56
C VAL A 52 -12.99 10.49 2.17
N ASN A 53 -13.38 11.74 1.88
CA ASN A 53 -14.75 12.07 1.51
C ASN A 53 -15.14 11.47 0.16
N ASP A 54 -14.29 11.57 -0.87
CA ASP A 54 -14.56 11.00 -2.20
C ASP A 54 -14.71 9.47 -2.15
N LEU A 55 -13.87 8.76 -1.38
CA LEU A 55 -14.00 7.32 -1.19
C LEU A 55 -15.30 6.94 -0.49
N ARG A 56 -15.68 7.67 0.58
CA ARG A 56 -16.94 7.44 1.31
C ARG A 56 -18.16 7.71 0.44
N GLU A 57 -18.16 8.78 -0.36
CA GLU A 57 -19.24 9.10 -1.30
C GLU A 57 -19.46 8.00 -2.35
N ARG A 58 -18.41 7.24 -2.66
CA ARG A 58 -18.44 6.09 -3.59
C ARG A 58 -18.78 4.76 -2.91
N GLY A 59 -19.10 4.76 -1.62
CA GLY A 59 -19.49 3.55 -0.89
C GLY A 59 -18.32 2.74 -0.34
N VAL A 60 -17.13 3.32 -0.19
CA VAL A 60 -16.02 2.70 0.54
C VAL A 60 -16.15 3.01 2.03
N ASN A 61 -16.03 1.99 2.87
CA ASN A 61 -16.06 2.12 4.33
C ASN A 61 -14.69 2.56 4.84
N VAL A 62 -14.44 3.87 4.81
CA VAL A 62 -13.18 4.47 5.31
C VAL A 62 -13.26 4.73 6.82
N MET A 63 -12.43 4.01 7.57
CA MET A 63 -12.19 4.18 9.01
C MET A 63 -10.99 5.11 9.17
N VAL A 64 -11.22 6.27 9.79
CA VAL A 64 -10.17 7.27 10.03
C VAL A 64 -9.82 7.24 11.51
N VAL A 65 -8.53 7.10 11.80
CA VAL A 65 -7.97 7.25 13.14
C VAL A 65 -7.11 8.52 13.17
N GLU A 66 -7.24 9.33 14.22
CA GLU A 66 -6.35 10.47 14.43
C GLU A 66 -4.98 9.99 14.94
N ASP A 67 -3.90 10.46 14.32
CA ASP A 67 -2.55 10.24 14.80
C ASP A 67 -2.32 10.86 16.20
N ASP A 68 -1.30 10.39 16.92
CA ASP A 68 -0.96 10.92 18.25
C ASP A 68 -0.06 12.16 18.12
N PRO A 69 -0.52 13.37 18.53
CA PRO A 69 0.29 14.58 18.46
C PRO A 69 1.49 14.59 19.42
N THR A 70 1.58 13.61 20.33
CA THR A 70 2.70 13.49 21.28
C THR A 70 3.88 12.67 20.73
N THR A 71 3.69 11.97 19.60
CA THR A 71 4.74 11.22 18.90
C THR A 71 5.30 12.01 17.71
N ASP A 72 6.61 11.86 17.43
CA ASP A 72 7.25 12.48 16.27
C ASP A 72 7.22 11.52 15.07
N THR A 73 6.04 11.32 14.50
CA THR A 73 5.73 10.34 13.44
C THR A 73 5.20 11.02 12.18
N PRO A 74 6.04 11.76 11.43
CA PRO A 74 5.60 12.54 10.27
C PRO A 74 5.03 11.71 9.11
N ASP A 75 5.33 10.40 9.07
CA ASP A 75 4.87 9.45 8.06
C ASP A 75 3.67 8.59 8.54
N ALA A 76 3.06 8.91 9.69
CA ALA A 76 1.94 8.13 10.28
C ALA A 76 0.73 7.99 9.35
N LEU A 77 0.56 8.92 8.41
CA LEU A 77 -0.48 8.86 7.37
C LEU A 77 -0.35 7.64 6.42
N PHE A 78 0.75 6.89 6.48
CA PHE A 78 0.99 5.70 5.64
C PHE A 78 0.90 4.40 6.46
N PRO A 79 -0.29 4.02 6.97
CA PRO A 79 -0.45 2.87 7.86
C PRO A 79 -0.11 1.54 7.18
N ASN A 80 -0.20 1.48 5.86
CA ASN A 80 0.07 0.30 5.06
C ASN A 80 1.51 -0.25 5.23
N ASN A 81 2.42 0.58 5.76
CA ASN A 81 3.80 0.19 5.98
C ASN A 81 4.01 -0.59 7.29
N TRP A 82 3.18 -0.38 8.31
CA TRP A 82 3.38 -1.00 9.62
C TRP A 82 2.36 -2.07 9.96
N VAL A 83 1.21 -2.12 9.26
CA VAL A 83 0.15 -3.14 9.46
C VAL A 83 -0.46 -3.67 8.16
N SER A 84 -0.88 -4.93 8.20
CA SER A 84 -1.77 -5.53 7.20
C SER A 84 -2.80 -6.44 7.84
N PHE A 85 -3.95 -6.58 7.19
CA PHE A 85 -5.09 -7.35 7.68
C PHE A 85 -5.48 -8.43 6.68
N HIS A 86 -5.76 -9.65 7.15
CA HIS A 86 -5.95 -10.82 6.30
C HIS A 86 -7.31 -11.49 6.53
N ALA A 87 -7.83 -12.13 5.48
CA ALA A 87 -9.20 -12.67 5.46
C ALA A 87 -9.43 -13.88 6.37
N ASP A 88 -8.36 -14.44 6.91
CA ASP A 88 -8.34 -15.53 7.88
C ASP A 88 -8.14 -15.04 9.32
N GLY A 89 -8.29 -13.74 9.57
CA GLY A 89 -8.18 -13.17 10.91
C GLY A 89 -6.74 -12.85 11.34
N ARG A 90 -5.72 -13.14 10.52
CA ARG A 90 -4.33 -12.75 10.82
C ARG A 90 -4.11 -11.25 10.62
N VAL A 91 -3.32 -10.64 11.50
CA VAL A 91 -2.83 -9.26 11.40
C VAL A 91 -1.31 -9.27 11.41
N GLY A 92 -0.66 -8.70 10.40
CA GLY A 92 0.79 -8.56 10.35
C GLY A 92 1.25 -7.24 10.96
N LEU A 93 2.26 -7.26 11.84
CA LEU A 93 2.99 -6.09 12.31
C LEU A 93 4.42 -6.11 11.79
N TYR A 94 4.90 -4.97 11.29
CA TYR A 94 6.07 -4.95 10.42
C TYR A 94 7.29 -4.23 10.99
N PRO A 95 8.50 -4.74 10.71
CA PRO A 95 9.76 -4.10 11.07
C PRO A 95 10.04 -2.89 10.17
N MET A 96 10.27 -1.73 10.77
CA MET A 96 10.43 -0.45 10.07
C MET A 96 11.88 0.02 10.06
N PHE A 97 12.36 0.46 8.90
CA PHE A 97 13.76 0.91 8.72
C PHE A 97 14.04 2.13 9.59
N ALA A 98 13.27 3.20 9.40
CA ALA A 98 13.40 4.43 10.17
C ALA A 98 12.91 4.23 11.61
N THR A 99 13.64 4.78 12.59
CA THR A 99 13.37 4.54 14.01
C THR A 99 12.12 5.28 14.46
N ASN A 100 11.92 6.50 13.97
CA ASN A 100 10.72 7.27 14.28
C ASN A 100 9.43 6.57 13.79
N ARG A 101 9.48 5.91 12.64
CA ARG A 101 8.35 5.15 12.07
C ARG A 101 7.93 3.93 12.89
N ARG A 102 8.81 3.41 13.75
CA ARG A 102 8.48 2.29 14.66
C ARG A 102 7.43 2.68 15.70
N LEU A 103 7.32 3.97 15.99
CA LEU A 103 6.32 4.54 16.91
C LEU A 103 4.93 4.66 16.27
N GLU A 104 4.80 4.45 14.95
CA GLU A 104 3.52 4.48 14.23
C GLU A 104 2.65 3.24 14.54
N ARG A 105 3.25 2.17 15.09
CA ARG A 105 2.52 0.95 15.46
C ARG A 105 1.63 1.21 16.67
N ARG A 106 0.32 1.03 16.47
CA ARG A 106 -0.71 1.45 17.43
C ARG A 106 -1.66 0.31 17.78
N GLU A 107 -1.55 -0.21 19.00
CA GLU A 107 -2.39 -1.30 19.53
C GLU A 107 -3.86 -0.89 19.69
N ASP A 108 -4.13 0.37 20.02
CA ASP A 108 -5.48 0.91 20.18
C ASP A 108 -6.28 0.86 18.87
N ILE A 109 -5.63 1.00 17.71
CA ILE A 109 -6.27 0.81 16.41
C ILE A 109 -6.77 -0.63 16.25
N LEU A 110 -5.96 -1.62 16.64
CA LEU A 110 -6.36 -3.03 16.58
C LEU A 110 -7.53 -3.32 17.52
N HIS A 111 -7.49 -2.75 18.72
CA HIS A 111 -8.58 -2.84 19.69
C HIS A 111 -9.89 -2.26 19.14
N ASP A 112 -9.84 -1.09 18.50
CA ASP A 112 -11.03 -0.45 17.94
C ASP A 112 -11.59 -1.20 16.73
N LEU A 113 -10.74 -1.81 15.90
CA LEU A 113 -11.19 -2.69 14.81
C LEU A 113 -12.07 -3.83 15.34
N VAL A 114 -11.68 -4.45 16.46
CA VAL A 114 -12.46 -5.53 17.07
C VAL A 114 -13.69 -4.99 17.80
N HIS A 115 -13.51 -4.04 18.72
CA HIS A 115 -14.56 -3.68 19.68
C HIS A 115 -15.52 -2.57 19.20
N VAL A 116 -15.06 -1.70 18.30
CA VAL A 116 -15.87 -0.61 17.74
C VAL A 116 -16.40 -0.98 16.36
N HIS A 117 -15.57 -1.58 15.50
CA HIS A 117 -15.92 -1.91 14.13
C HIS A 117 -16.42 -3.36 13.92
N GLY A 118 -16.28 -4.22 14.92
CA GLY A 118 -16.84 -5.57 14.92
C GLY A 118 -16.14 -6.54 13.97
N PHE A 119 -14.84 -6.37 13.76
CA PHE A 119 -14.03 -7.35 13.03
C PHE A 119 -13.56 -8.48 13.96
N ASP A 120 -13.38 -9.65 13.37
CA ASP A 120 -12.79 -10.81 14.02
C ASP A 120 -11.28 -10.81 13.73
N MET A 121 -10.48 -10.86 14.80
CA MET A 121 -9.03 -10.95 14.74
C MET A 121 -8.60 -12.20 15.51
N ASP A 122 -7.93 -13.12 14.82
CA ASP A 122 -7.58 -14.43 15.36
C ASP A 122 -6.14 -14.45 15.90
N GLU A 123 -5.21 -13.82 15.17
CA GLU A 123 -3.78 -13.86 15.50
C GLU A 123 -3.05 -12.60 15.06
N ILE A 124 -2.10 -12.15 15.88
CA ILE A 124 -1.15 -11.08 15.53
C ILE A 124 0.18 -11.75 15.19
N MET A 125 0.59 -11.63 13.94
CA MET A 125 1.88 -12.07 13.40
C MET A 125 2.87 -10.90 13.54
N ASP A 126 3.68 -10.93 14.60
CA ASP A 126 4.63 -9.88 14.91
C ASP A 126 6.01 -10.17 14.30
N PHE A 127 6.36 -9.42 13.24
CA PHE A 127 7.66 -9.52 12.57
C PHE A 127 8.65 -8.43 13.03
N THR A 128 8.33 -7.66 14.06
CA THR A 128 9.16 -6.51 14.49
C THR A 128 10.53 -6.92 15.04
N GLU A 129 10.70 -8.19 15.44
CA GLU A 129 11.99 -8.70 15.91
C GLU A 129 13.13 -8.60 14.89
N PHE A 130 12.81 -8.58 13.58
CA PHE A 130 13.80 -8.37 12.52
C PHE A 130 14.54 -7.04 12.64
N GLU A 131 13.95 -6.02 13.27
CA GLU A 131 14.62 -4.74 13.55
C GLU A 131 15.89 -4.92 14.40
N GLY A 132 15.90 -5.92 15.29
CA GLY A 132 17.07 -6.27 16.11
C GLY A 132 18.21 -6.92 15.32
N HIS A 133 17.93 -7.32 14.08
CA HIS A 133 18.85 -7.97 13.15
C HIS A 133 19.22 -7.10 11.94
N ASP A 134 18.83 -5.81 11.95
CA ASP A 134 19.02 -4.88 10.82
C ASP A 134 18.36 -5.37 9.52
N ALA A 135 17.25 -6.09 9.65
CA ALA A 135 16.40 -6.57 8.57
C ALA A 135 15.02 -5.92 8.63
N PHE A 136 14.46 -5.56 7.49
CA PHE A 136 13.24 -4.74 7.41
C PHE A 136 12.29 -5.25 6.33
N LEU A 137 11.00 -5.02 6.53
CA LEU A 137 9.92 -5.41 5.63
C LEU A 137 8.73 -4.51 5.93
N GLU A 138 8.71 -3.30 5.36
CA GLU A 138 7.71 -2.27 5.64
C GLU A 138 6.34 -2.58 4.99
N GLY A 139 5.71 -3.65 5.46
CA GLY A 139 4.32 -4.02 5.18
C GLY A 139 4.00 -4.10 3.69
N THR A 140 2.81 -3.64 3.32
CA THR A 140 2.42 -3.58 1.92
C THR A 140 3.12 -2.44 1.18
N GLY A 141 3.99 -1.64 1.81
CA GLY A 141 4.95 -0.80 1.07
C GLY A 141 5.99 -1.64 0.37
N SER A 142 6.59 -2.54 1.14
CA SER A 142 7.61 -3.49 0.67
C SER A 142 7.03 -4.61 -0.21
N MET A 143 5.73 -4.90 -0.08
CA MET A 143 5.10 -6.03 -0.77
C MET A 143 3.85 -5.63 -1.54
N VAL A 144 3.63 -6.24 -2.70
CA VAL A 144 2.37 -6.21 -3.42
C VAL A 144 1.75 -7.60 -3.38
N LEU A 145 0.55 -7.72 -2.82
CA LEU A 145 -0.09 -9.01 -2.57
C LEU A 145 -1.07 -9.32 -3.71
N ASP A 146 -0.90 -10.46 -4.36
CA ASP A 146 -1.92 -11.09 -5.18
C ASP A 146 -2.65 -12.12 -4.33
N ARG A 147 -3.72 -11.66 -3.70
CA ARG A 147 -4.48 -12.44 -2.72
C ARG A 147 -5.28 -13.55 -3.41
N VAL A 148 -5.69 -13.34 -4.65
CA VAL A 148 -6.49 -14.31 -5.41
C VAL A 148 -5.63 -15.51 -5.81
N HIS A 149 -4.39 -15.27 -6.23
CA HIS A 149 -3.47 -16.32 -6.66
C HIS A 149 -2.51 -16.80 -5.55
N GLY A 150 -2.59 -16.19 -4.36
CA GLY A 150 -1.78 -16.60 -3.21
C GLY A 150 -0.30 -16.26 -3.37
N LYS A 151 0.01 -15.12 -4.00
CA LYS A 151 1.38 -14.66 -4.25
C LYS A 151 1.68 -13.33 -3.57
N ALA A 152 2.95 -13.09 -3.28
CA ALA A 152 3.46 -11.79 -2.86
C ALA A 152 4.67 -11.41 -3.70
N TYR A 153 4.70 -10.17 -4.17
CA TYR A 153 5.80 -9.62 -4.97
C TYR A 153 6.61 -8.63 -4.12
N ALA A 154 7.93 -8.78 -4.12
CA ALA A 154 8.84 -7.92 -3.36
C ALA A 154 10.12 -7.59 -4.14
N ALA A 155 10.34 -6.30 -4.38
CA ALA A 155 11.60 -5.76 -4.84
C ALA A 155 12.54 -5.54 -3.65
N LEU A 156 13.78 -6.03 -3.76
CA LEU A 156 14.79 -5.85 -2.71
C LEU A 156 15.21 -4.39 -2.57
N SER A 157 15.32 -3.93 -1.32
CA SER A 157 15.73 -2.57 -0.99
C SER A 157 16.25 -2.51 0.45
N PRO A 158 16.79 -1.38 0.92
CA PRO A 158 17.09 -1.18 2.34
C PRO A 158 15.89 -1.37 3.29
N ARG A 159 14.66 -1.39 2.75
CA ARG A 159 13.41 -1.54 3.51
C ARG A 159 12.72 -2.88 3.27
N THR A 160 13.31 -3.74 2.45
CA THR A 160 12.76 -5.03 2.04
C THR A 160 13.90 -6.06 2.00
N ASP A 161 14.06 -6.76 3.11
CA ASP A 161 15.04 -7.82 3.29
C ASP A 161 14.53 -9.16 2.75
N ARG A 162 15.45 -9.95 2.17
CA ARG A 162 15.15 -11.24 1.54
C ARG A 162 14.65 -12.27 2.54
N ASP A 163 15.32 -12.39 3.68
CA ASP A 163 15.04 -13.44 4.65
C ASP A 163 13.78 -13.09 5.44
N ALA A 164 13.59 -11.81 5.79
CA ALA A 164 12.35 -11.32 6.38
C ALA A 164 11.14 -11.56 5.46
N PHE A 165 11.26 -11.27 4.16
CA PHE A 165 10.20 -11.54 3.18
C PHE A 165 9.90 -13.03 3.04
N ALA A 166 10.93 -13.89 2.97
CA ALA A 166 10.76 -15.33 2.86
C ALA A 166 10.03 -15.91 4.09
N HIS A 167 10.43 -15.47 5.30
CA HIS A 167 9.78 -15.88 6.54
C HIS A 167 8.33 -15.41 6.62
N TRP A 168 8.05 -14.19 6.16
CA TRP A 168 6.68 -13.67 6.06
C TRP A 168 5.82 -14.50 5.12
N CYS A 169 6.33 -14.86 3.94
CA CYS A 169 5.62 -15.69 2.96
C CYS A 169 5.27 -17.07 3.53
N GLU A 170 6.23 -17.72 4.21
CA GLU A 170 6.00 -19.00 4.90
C GLU A 170 4.91 -18.86 5.97
N SER A 171 4.99 -17.79 6.77
CA SER A 171 4.07 -17.50 7.87
C SER A 171 2.66 -17.12 7.41
N MET A 172 2.51 -16.64 6.17
CA MET A 172 1.24 -16.22 5.56
C MET A 172 0.69 -17.22 4.54
N ASP A 173 1.38 -18.33 4.31
CA ASP A 173 1.05 -19.34 3.29
C ASP A 173 0.95 -18.77 1.86
N LEU A 174 1.90 -17.89 1.50
CA LEU A 174 1.95 -17.25 0.19
C LEU A 174 3.22 -17.64 -0.58
N GLU A 175 3.11 -17.73 -1.90
CA GLU A 175 4.27 -17.89 -2.78
C GLU A 175 4.97 -16.54 -2.99
N GLY A 176 6.24 -16.46 -2.60
CA GLY A 176 7.05 -15.24 -2.72
C GLY A 176 7.73 -15.12 -4.09
N VAL A 177 7.49 -14.02 -4.78
CA VAL A 177 8.21 -13.59 -6.00
C VAL A 177 9.12 -12.44 -5.62
N ILE A 178 10.41 -12.75 -5.45
CA ILE A 178 11.43 -11.78 -5.04
C ILE A 178 12.34 -11.42 -6.21
N PHE A 179 12.65 -10.13 -6.36
CA PHE A 179 13.44 -9.61 -7.48
C PHE A 179 14.21 -8.33 -7.11
N GLU A 180 15.12 -7.91 -7.97
CA GLU A 180 15.79 -6.61 -7.86
C GLU A 180 15.19 -5.59 -8.84
N ALA A 181 14.91 -4.38 -8.35
CA ALA A 181 14.43 -3.28 -9.18
C ALA A 181 15.09 -1.96 -8.79
N ASN A 182 15.49 -1.20 -9.81
CA ASN A 182 16.19 0.06 -9.68
C ASN A 182 15.47 1.19 -10.45
N GLN A 183 15.77 2.41 -10.06
CA GLN A 183 15.30 3.65 -10.66
C GLN A 183 16.49 4.56 -10.96
N SER A 184 16.31 5.45 -11.93
CA SER A 184 17.32 6.44 -12.29
C SER A 184 17.31 7.63 -11.32
N VAL A 185 18.42 7.84 -10.60
CA VAL A 185 18.63 9.00 -9.72
C VAL A 185 19.88 9.75 -10.21
N GLY A 186 19.65 10.80 -10.99
CA GLY A 186 20.72 11.44 -11.77
C GLY A 186 21.31 10.45 -12.77
N ASP A 187 22.63 10.23 -12.72
CA ASP A 187 23.34 9.29 -13.59
C ASP A 187 23.49 7.88 -12.97
N ALA A 188 22.91 7.63 -11.79
CA ALA A 188 23.04 6.37 -11.06
C ALA A 188 21.74 5.54 -11.09
N ARG A 189 21.88 4.21 -11.08
CA ARG A 189 20.79 3.27 -10.79
C ARG A 189 20.76 2.99 -9.30
N MET A 190 19.63 3.29 -8.66
CA MET A 190 19.43 3.12 -7.22
C MET A 190 18.23 2.23 -6.97
N PRO A 191 18.20 1.41 -5.90
CA PRO A 191 17.05 0.57 -5.60
C PRO A 191 15.75 1.37 -5.50
N ILE A 192 14.65 0.77 -5.97
CA ILE A 192 13.31 1.26 -5.65
C ILE A 192 13.02 0.87 -4.20
N TYR A 193 12.72 1.86 -3.35
CA TYR A 193 12.65 1.65 -1.91
C TYR A 193 11.44 0.82 -1.47
N HIS A 194 10.31 0.93 -2.17
CA HIS A 194 9.06 0.20 -1.93
C HIS A 194 8.50 -0.36 -3.24
N THR A 195 8.21 -1.67 -3.26
CA THR A 195 7.63 -2.38 -4.41
C THR A 195 6.32 -1.74 -4.89
N ASN A 196 5.51 -1.23 -3.96
CA ASN A 196 4.21 -0.63 -4.28
C ASN A 196 4.27 0.72 -5.00
N VAL A 197 5.47 1.26 -5.25
CA VAL A 197 5.66 2.47 -6.06
C VAL A 197 5.81 2.12 -7.53
N MET A 198 6.31 0.92 -7.82
CA MET A 198 6.53 0.44 -9.19
C MET A 198 5.49 -0.56 -9.67
N MET A 199 4.65 -1.09 -8.77
CA MET A 199 3.75 -2.19 -9.07
C MET A 199 2.44 -2.12 -8.29
N ALA A 200 1.35 -2.52 -8.95
CA ALA A 200 0.05 -2.80 -8.34
C ALA A 200 -0.60 -4.04 -8.98
N VAL A 201 -1.38 -4.78 -8.18
CA VAL A 201 -2.15 -5.95 -8.62
C VAL A 201 -3.61 -5.78 -8.20
N GLY A 202 -4.51 -5.94 -9.17
CA GLY A 202 -5.96 -6.03 -8.97
C GLY A 202 -6.49 -7.39 -9.44
N THR A 203 -7.81 -7.61 -9.35
CA THR A 203 -8.40 -8.96 -9.52
C THR A 203 -8.11 -9.60 -10.88
N GLY A 204 -7.83 -8.83 -11.93
CA GLY A 204 -7.58 -9.35 -13.28
C GLY A 204 -6.54 -8.55 -14.07
N TRP A 205 -5.79 -7.69 -13.39
CA TRP A 205 -4.83 -6.79 -14.00
C TRP A 205 -3.65 -6.57 -13.06
N ALA A 206 -2.51 -6.21 -13.65
CA ALA A 206 -1.36 -5.74 -12.91
C ALA A 206 -0.75 -4.57 -13.67
N ALA A 207 -0.38 -3.51 -12.95
CA ALA A 207 0.45 -2.43 -13.49
C ALA A 207 1.85 -2.60 -12.93
N VAL A 208 2.88 -2.60 -13.76
CA VAL A 208 4.27 -2.86 -13.34
C VAL A 208 5.24 -2.15 -14.26
N CYS A 209 6.28 -1.54 -13.69
CA CYS A 209 7.40 -1.01 -14.47
C CYS A 209 8.45 -2.08 -14.70
N LEU A 210 8.38 -2.78 -15.84
CA LEU A 210 9.35 -3.84 -16.17
C LEU A 210 10.73 -3.27 -16.48
N ASP A 211 10.81 -2.02 -16.94
CA ASP A 211 12.07 -1.33 -17.20
C ASP A 211 12.87 -1.02 -15.93
N ALA A 212 12.23 -0.96 -14.77
CA ALA A 212 12.92 -0.86 -13.48
C ALA A 212 13.65 -2.16 -13.09
N ILE A 213 13.27 -3.31 -13.66
CA ILE A 213 13.86 -4.61 -13.36
C ILE A 213 15.04 -4.84 -14.31
N ASP A 214 16.23 -4.45 -13.88
CA ASP A 214 17.43 -4.43 -14.72
C ASP A 214 17.88 -5.84 -15.15
N HIS A 215 17.73 -6.84 -14.27
CA HIS A 215 18.16 -8.21 -14.55
C HIS A 215 17.12 -8.93 -15.44
N PRO A 216 17.51 -9.51 -16.60
CA PRO A 216 16.57 -10.15 -17.52
C PRO A 216 15.79 -11.32 -16.89
N ASP A 217 16.44 -12.12 -16.04
CA ASP A 217 15.81 -13.29 -15.42
C ASP A 217 14.75 -12.86 -14.40
N ASP A 218 14.99 -11.79 -13.64
CA ASP A 218 14.02 -11.23 -12.69
C ASP A 218 12.82 -10.62 -13.43
N ARG A 219 13.11 -9.94 -14.55
CA ARG A 219 12.06 -9.35 -15.40
C ARG A 219 11.17 -10.43 -15.99
N ALA A 220 11.76 -11.51 -16.47
CA ALA A 220 11.02 -12.68 -16.97
C ALA A 220 10.22 -13.33 -15.84
N LEU A 221 10.82 -13.55 -14.66
CA LEU A 221 10.15 -14.12 -13.49
C LEU A 221 8.88 -13.35 -13.12
N VAL A 222 8.96 -12.03 -13.00
CA VAL A 222 7.80 -11.18 -12.64
C VAL A 222 6.76 -11.21 -13.75
N LEU A 223 7.17 -11.04 -15.01
CA LEU A 223 6.24 -11.02 -16.14
C LEU A 223 5.51 -12.36 -16.31
N ASP A 224 6.25 -13.47 -16.30
CA ASP A 224 5.70 -14.81 -16.45
C ASP A 224 4.75 -15.12 -15.29
N SER A 225 5.12 -14.78 -14.04
CA SER A 225 4.24 -15.00 -12.87
C SER A 225 2.88 -14.30 -13.02
N LEU A 226 2.85 -13.05 -13.50
CA LEU A 226 1.61 -12.31 -13.70
C LEU A 226 0.79 -12.86 -14.88
N GLN A 227 1.47 -13.23 -15.97
CA GLN A 227 0.82 -13.73 -17.18
C GLN A 227 0.25 -15.14 -17.00
N ASP A 228 0.94 -16.01 -16.25
CA ASP A 228 0.50 -17.37 -15.94
C ASP A 228 -0.79 -17.38 -15.10
N ASP A 229 -0.99 -16.36 -14.27
CA ASP A 229 -2.23 -16.13 -13.52
C ASP A 229 -3.33 -15.45 -14.37
N GLY A 230 -3.05 -15.17 -15.64
CA GLY A 230 -4.02 -14.57 -16.57
C GLY A 230 -4.28 -13.08 -16.34
N LEU A 231 -3.38 -12.38 -15.61
CA LEU A 231 -3.52 -10.95 -15.37
C LEU A 231 -3.23 -10.16 -16.67
N THR A 232 -4.05 -9.15 -16.94
CA THR A 232 -3.74 -8.17 -17.98
C THR A 232 -2.64 -7.25 -17.48
N VAL A 233 -1.43 -7.41 -18.04
CA VAL A 233 -0.27 -6.59 -17.67
C VAL A 233 -0.31 -5.23 -18.38
N VAL A 234 -0.29 -4.17 -17.58
CA VAL A 234 -0.17 -2.77 -18.00
C VAL A 234 1.25 -2.33 -17.69
N ASP A 235 2.11 -2.34 -18.72
CA ASP A 235 3.51 -1.93 -18.56
C ASP A 235 3.61 -0.43 -18.29
N LEU A 236 4.35 -0.06 -17.24
CA LEU A 236 4.59 1.32 -16.82
C LEU A 236 6.02 1.74 -17.16
N SER A 237 6.22 3.00 -17.50
CA SER A 237 7.57 3.56 -17.65
C SER A 237 8.14 4.09 -16.32
N GLU A 238 9.46 4.30 -16.28
CA GLU A 238 10.11 4.97 -15.13
C GLU A 238 9.51 6.37 -14.86
N ASP A 239 9.19 7.12 -15.91
CA ASP A 239 8.52 8.43 -15.77
C ASP A 239 7.16 8.31 -15.08
N GLN A 240 6.39 7.27 -15.43
CA GLN A 240 5.08 7.03 -14.83
C GLN A 240 5.19 6.64 -13.36
N ILE A 241 6.12 5.76 -12.98
CA ILE A 241 6.30 5.42 -11.56
C ILE A 241 6.89 6.59 -10.76
N ASN A 242 7.73 7.44 -11.37
CA ASN A 242 8.17 8.74 -10.80
C ASN A 242 7.01 9.73 -10.58
N ARG A 243 5.84 9.42 -11.14
CA ARG A 243 4.58 10.14 -10.96
C ARG A 243 3.55 9.28 -10.23
N PHE A 244 4.03 8.30 -9.47
CA PHE A 244 3.26 7.38 -8.60
C PHE A 244 2.25 6.49 -9.33
N ALA A 245 2.43 6.23 -10.64
CA ALA A 245 1.54 5.35 -11.38
C ALA A 245 1.49 3.92 -10.82
N GLY A 246 2.57 3.40 -10.21
CA GLY A 246 2.51 2.09 -9.54
C GLY A 246 1.78 2.12 -8.19
N ASN A 247 1.61 3.29 -7.57
CA ASN A 247 0.98 3.46 -6.26
C ASN A 247 -0.55 3.53 -6.34
N MET A 248 -1.12 2.61 -7.12
CA MET A 248 -2.57 2.45 -7.28
C MET A 248 -3.08 1.24 -6.49
N LEU A 249 -4.37 1.27 -6.12
CA LEU A 249 -5.00 0.19 -5.36
C LEU A 249 -6.39 -0.11 -5.89
N GLU A 250 -6.70 -1.39 -6.06
CA GLU A 250 -8.08 -1.84 -6.30
C GLU A 250 -8.82 -1.95 -4.97
N VAL A 251 -9.88 -1.17 -4.80
CA VAL A 251 -10.78 -1.22 -3.64
C VAL A 251 -12.19 -1.57 -4.10
N ALA A 252 -12.97 -2.20 -3.21
CA ALA A 252 -14.38 -2.48 -3.48
C ALA A 252 -15.29 -1.42 -2.85
N THR A 253 -16.46 -1.22 -3.41
CA THR A 253 -17.56 -0.53 -2.72
C THR A 253 -18.34 -1.51 -1.86
N ASP A 254 -19.21 -1.01 -0.99
CA ASP A 254 -20.15 -1.83 -0.21
C ASP A 254 -21.16 -2.60 -1.08
N GLN A 255 -21.31 -2.21 -2.35
CA GLN A 255 -22.10 -2.93 -3.38
C GLN A 255 -21.26 -3.93 -4.18
N GLY A 256 -19.94 -3.99 -3.96
CA GLY A 256 -19.03 -4.88 -4.67
C GLY A 256 -18.51 -4.34 -6.02
N ASP A 257 -18.80 -3.08 -6.35
CA ASP A 257 -18.19 -2.42 -7.51
C ASP A 257 -16.71 -2.17 -7.24
N LYS A 258 -15.87 -2.22 -8.29
CA LYS A 258 -14.43 -2.03 -8.17
C LYS A 258 -14.04 -0.61 -8.53
N LEU A 259 -13.19 -0.02 -7.68
CA LEU A 259 -12.54 1.25 -7.92
C LEU A 259 -11.03 1.01 -8.01
N ILE A 260 -10.37 1.66 -8.96
CA ILE A 260 -8.91 1.70 -9.04
C ILE A 260 -8.50 3.10 -8.63
N VAL A 261 -8.02 3.21 -7.40
CA VAL A 261 -7.72 4.47 -6.72
C VAL A 261 -6.25 4.81 -6.92
N MET A 262 -5.97 6.04 -7.33
CA MET A 262 -4.62 6.58 -7.57
C MET A 262 -4.60 8.09 -7.32
N SER A 263 -3.43 8.74 -7.40
CA SER A 263 -3.40 10.20 -7.42
C SER A 263 -3.74 10.77 -8.80
N SER A 264 -4.12 12.04 -8.86
CA SER A 264 -4.31 12.76 -10.14
C SER A 264 -3.01 12.78 -10.95
N ARG A 265 -1.85 12.89 -10.28
CA ARG A 265 -0.54 12.84 -10.92
C ARG A 265 -0.27 11.49 -11.60
N ALA A 266 -0.63 10.39 -10.94
CA ALA A 266 -0.56 9.05 -11.50
C ALA A 266 -1.52 8.91 -12.69
N TYR A 267 -2.78 9.32 -12.52
CA TYR A 267 -3.79 9.27 -13.56
C TYR A 267 -3.37 10.01 -14.84
N ASP A 268 -2.82 11.22 -14.70
CA ASP A 268 -2.35 12.06 -15.80
C ASP A 268 -1.08 11.53 -16.47
N ALA A 269 -0.27 10.74 -15.75
CA ALA A 269 0.93 10.10 -16.30
C ALA A 269 0.59 8.88 -17.18
N LEU A 270 -0.54 8.23 -16.93
CA LEU A 270 -1.01 7.12 -17.76
C LEU A 270 -1.34 7.60 -19.19
N THR A 271 -1.17 6.71 -20.15
CA THR A 271 -1.65 6.89 -21.52
C THR A 271 -3.15 6.61 -21.60
N ASP A 272 -3.80 7.09 -22.67
CA ASP A 272 -5.22 6.78 -22.92
C ASP A 272 -5.49 5.27 -22.99
N ASP A 273 -4.58 4.50 -23.60
CA ASP A 273 -4.71 3.04 -23.73
C ASP A 273 -4.55 2.33 -22.38
N GLN A 274 -3.62 2.78 -21.52
CA GLN A 274 -3.48 2.23 -20.16
C GLN A 274 -4.73 2.54 -19.32
N ARG A 275 -5.25 3.77 -19.36
CA ARG A 275 -6.51 4.14 -18.68
C ARG A 275 -7.69 3.32 -19.20
N ALA A 276 -7.82 3.17 -20.52
CA ALA A 276 -8.88 2.38 -21.13
C ALA A 276 -8.76 0.89 -20.77
N THR A 277 -7.55 0.38 -20.55
CA THR A 277 -7.32 -1.00 -20.14
C THR A 277 -7.70 -1.22 -18.68
N LEU A 278 -7.21 -0.38 -17.77
CA LEU A 278 -7.56 -0.42 -16.34
C LEU A 278 -9.06 -0.21 -16.13
N GLY A 279 -9.68 0.72 -16.89
CA GLY A 279 -11.10 1.03 -16.84
C GLY A 279 -12.04 -0.13 -17.18
N LYS A 280 -11.53 -1.25 -17.74
CA LYS A 280 -12.30 -2.49 -17.94
C LYS A 280 -12.49 -3.27 -16.65
N PHE A 281 -11.64 -3.06 -15.65
CA PHE A 281 -11.62 -3.81 -14.39
C PHE A 281 -12.27 -3.07 -13.24
N GLY A 282 -12.28 -1.73 -13.28
CA GLY A 282 -12.92 -0.90 -12.28
C GLY A 282 -13.01 0.56 -12.70
N THR A 283 -13.77 1.35 -11.94
CA THR A 283 -13.85 2.80 -12.13
C THR A 283 -12.55 3.45 -11.68
N LEU A 284 -11.90 4.22 -12.55
CA LEU A 284 -10.71 4.98 -12.17
C LEU A 284 -11.12 6.14 -11.26
N VAL A 285 -10.55 6.20 -10.06
CA VAL A 285 -10.78 7.25 -9.07
C VAL A 285 -9.44 7.91 -8.78
N HIS A 286 -9.41 9.24 -8.83
CA HIS A 286 -8.18 9.98 -8.60
C HIS A 286 -8.41 11.25 -7.77
N ASN A 287 -7.47 11.51 -6.86
CA ASN A 287 -7.50 12.66 -5.96
C ASN A 287 -6.18 13.45 -6.10
N ASP A 288 -6.25 14.77 -5.97
CA ASP A 288 -5.03 15.59 -5.92
C ASP A 288 -4.36 15.42 -4.56
N LEU A 289 -3.13 14.92 -4.57
CA LEU A 289 -2.31 14.57 -3.40
C LEU A 289 -0.93 15.24 -3.50
N HIS A 290 -0.83 16.35 -4.22
CA HIS A 290 0.44 16.97 -4.59
C HIS A 290 1.39 17.18 -3.41
N HIS A 291 0.89 17.66 -2.27
CA HIS A 291 1.72 17.99 -1.11
C HIS A 291 2.09 16.74 -0.31
N ILE A 292 1.14 15.82 -0.16
CA ILE A 292 1.39 14.50 0.43
C ILE A 292 2.49 13.76 -0.33
N GLU A 293 2.39 13.72 -1.66
CA GLU A 293 3.38 13.08 -2.53
C GLU A 293 4.73 13.77 -2.45
N THR A 294 4.75 15.09 -2.52
CA THR A 294 5.99 15.87 -2.55
C THR A 294 6.75 15.76 -1.23
N CYS A 295 6.06 15.84 -0.08
CA CYS A 295 6.73 15.87 1.23
C CYS A 295 6.92 14.49 1.85
N GLY A 296 5.90 13.62 1.77
CA GLY A 296 5.91 12.28 2.36
C GLY A 296 6.58 11.24 1.47
N GLY A 297 6.57 11.47 0.14
CA GLY A 297 7.08 10.49 -0.82
C GLY A 297 6.27 9.20 -0.86
N GLY A 298 5.00 9.25 -0.44
CA GLY A 298 3.99 8.21 -0.61
C GLY A 298 2.76 8.81 -1.30
N SER A 299 1.89 7.98 -1.84
CA SER A 299 0.69 8.42 -2.58
C SER A 299 -0.56 7.63 -2.13
N ALA A 300 -1.60 7.62 -2.95
CA ALA A 300 -2.93 7.11 -2.62
C ALA A 300 -2.92 5.72 -1.97
N ARG A 301 -2.21 4.74 -2.54
CA ARG A 301 -2.13 3.39 -1.98
C ARG A 301 -1.46 3.38 -0.61
N CYS A 302 -0.41 4.18 -0.39
CA CYS A 302 0.27 4.20 0.90
C CYS A 302 -0.65 4.69 2.03
N MET A 303 -1.58 5.60 1.72
CA MET A 303 -2.52 6.14 2.71
C MET A 303 -3.62 5.15 3.13
N MET A 304 -3.75 4.02 2.41
CA MET A 304 -4.82 3.05 2.59
C MET A 304 -4.27 1.72 3.09
N ALA A 305 -4.68 1.29 4.28
CA ALA A 305 -4.50 -0.09 4.73
C ALA A 305 -5.79 -0.88 4.53
N GLU A 306 -5.75 -1.90 3.69
CA GLU A 306 -6.92 -2.74 3.40
C GLU A 306 -7.27 -3.63 4.59
N VAL A 307 -8.47 -3.47 5.15
CA VAL A 307 -8.99 -4.31 6.24
C VAL A 307 -9.76 -5.49 5.66
N HIS A 308 -9.07 -6.62 5.46
CA HIS A 308 -9.70 -7.88 5.00
C HIS A 308 -10.24 -8.74 6.14
N LEU A 309 -10.11 -8.30 7.40
CA LEU A 309 -10.56 -9.10 8.56
C LEU A 309 -12.02 -9.56 8.39
N PRO A 310 -12.34 -10.79 8.80
CA PRO A 310 -13.71 -11.27 8.79
C PRO A 310 -14.58 -10.43 9.74
N ARG A 311 -15.89 -10.49 9.52
CA ARG A 311 -16.89 -9.99 10.46
C ARG A 311 -17.81 -11.13 10.85
N PRO A 312 -18.29 -11.19 12.10
CA PRO A 312 -19.30 -12.15 12.47
C PRO A 312 -20.50 -12.01 11.55
N ALA A 313 -21.03 -13.13 11.06
CA ALA A 313 -22.32 -13.11 10.38
C ALA A 313 -23.34 -12.52 11.36
N GLN A 314 -23.98 -11.40 11.01
CA GLN A 314 -25.09 -10.88 11.80
C GLN A 314 -26.18 -11.96 11.79
N THR A 315 -26.32 -12.67 12.91
CA THR A 315 -27.48 -13.51 13.14
C THR A 315 -28.66 -12.56 13.21
N ASN A 316 -29.46 -12.51 12.13
CA ASN A 316 -30.80 -11.95 12.21
C ASN A 316 -31.56 -12.79 13.23
N ASP A 317 -31.56 -12.35 14.48
CA ASP A 317 -32.54 -12.76 15.47
C ASP A 317 -33.88 -12.22 15.00
N ALA A 318 -34.50 -12.95 14.08
CA ALA A 318 -35.91 -12.90 13.81
C ALA A 318 -36.64 -13.43 15.04
N HIS A 319 -36.68 -12.62 16.10
CA HIS A 319 -37.58 -12.83 17.21
C HIS A 319 -38.95 -12.25 16.87
N ALA A 320 -39.79 -13.18 16.42
CA ALA A 320 -41.22 -13.36 16.69
C ALA A 320 -42.04 -12.19 17.28
#